data_AF-X8DM73-F1
#
_entry.id   AF-X8DM73-F1
#
_cell.length_a   1.000
_cell.length_b   1.000
_cell.length_c   1.000
_cell.angle_alpha   90.00
_cell.angle_beta   90.00
_cell.angle_gamma   90.00
#
_symmetry.space_group_name_H-M   'P 1'
#
loop_
_entity.id
_entity.type
_entity.pdbx_description
1 polymer ?
#
loop_
_entity_poly.entity_id
_entity_poly.type
_entity_poly.pdbx_seq_one_letter_code
_entity_poly.pdbx_strand_id
1 'polypeptide(L)' 'MVRTVAATGEEAIITDSGTEVAVIISMADYERLHEHADVADALRLRELRARSFTVMSLAEMLNELNVDVDAFATR' A
#
# COMPACT_ATOMS: atom_id res chain seq x y z
N MET A 1 14.83 25.75 11.57
CA MET A 1 14.05 24.81 10.73
C MET A 1 14.77 23.48 10.67
N VAL A 2 15.67 23.23 9.70
CA VAL A 2 16.30 21.90 9.50
C VAL A 2 17.03 21.35 10.74
N ARG A 3 17.80 22.18 11.46
CA ARG A 3 18.53 21.76 12.66
C ARG A 3 17.61 21.32 13.80
N THR A 4 16.41 21.87 13.88
CA THR A 4 15.40 21.53 14.90
C THR A 4 14.78 20.18 14.57
N VAL A 5 14.31 19.99 13.34
CA VAL A 5 13.75 18.71 12.85
C VAL A 5 14.75 17.57 13.03
N ALA A 6 16.04 17.81 12.74
CA ALA A 6 17.08 16.81 12.93
C ALA A 6 17.37 16.47 14.41
N ALA A 7 17.10 17.39 15.34
CA ALA A 7 17.38 17.21 16.76
C ALA A 7 16.19 16.66 17.56
N THR A 8 14.96 17.00 17.16
CA THR A 8 13.74 16.61 17.89
C THR A 8 12.94 15.50 17.20
N GLY A 9 13.12 15.32 15.88
CA GLY A 9 12.27 14.44 15.08
C GLY A 9 10.86 15.00 14.84
N GLU A 10 10.55 16.20 15.33
CA GLU A 10 9.27 16.85 15.04
C GLU A 10 9.25 17.36 13.60
N GLU A 11 8.24 16.94 12.84
CA GLU A 11 8.02 17.35 11.46
C GLU A 11 7.71 18.86 11.39
N ALA A 12 8.23 19.52 10.37
CA ALA A 12 7.94 20.93 10.11
C ALA A 12 7.14 21.06 8.81
N ILE A 13 5.93 21.61 8.91
CA ILE A 13 5.04 21.86 7.77
C ILE A 13 5.28 23.28 7.25
N ILE A 14 5.53 23.39 5.94
CA ILE A 14 5.66 24.66 5.24
C ILE A 14 4.31 24.97 4.60
N THR A 15 3.75 26.13 4.96
CA THR A 15 2.51 26.64 4.38
C THR A 15 2.78 27.86 3.52
N ASP A 16 2.11 27.93 2.36
CA ASP A 16 1.94 29.15 1.56
C ASP A 16 0.49 29.59 1.66
N SER A 17 0.27 30.78 2.24
CA SER A 17 -1.07 31.39 2.32
C SER A 17 -2.14 30.48 2.95
N GLY A 18 -1.73 29.67 3.94
CA GLY A 18 -2.59 28.71 4.64
C GLY A 18 -2.75 27.36 3.94
N THR A 19 -2.13 27.15 2.77
CA THR A 19 -2.08 25.87 2.07
C THR A 19 -0.77 25.17 2.37
N GLU A 20 -0.81 23.90 2.77
CA GLU A 20 0.40 23.10 2.97
C GLU A 20 1.06 22.79 1.62
N VAL A 21 2.34 23.17 1.48
CA VAL A 21 3.09 23.02 0.22
C VAL A 21 4.28 22.08 0.34
N ALA A 22 4.81 21.87 1.54
CA ALA A 22 5.92 20.94 1.78
C ALA A 22 5.99 20.52 3.25
N VAL A 23 6.61 19.36 3.50
CA VAL A 23 6.96 18.88 4.84
C VAL A 23 8.47 18.60 4.91
N ILE A 24 9.09 18.96 6.03
CA ILE A 24 10.47 18.59 6.37
C ILE A 24 10.41 17.59 7.51
N ILE A 25 10.96 16.40 7.28
CA ILE A 25 11.09 15.33 8.28
C ILE A 25 12.55 14.93 8.45
N SER A 26 12.89 14.27 9.56
CA SER A 26 14.25 13.78 9.77
C SER A 26 14.58 12.63 8.82
N MET A 27 15.85 12.47 8.45
CA MET A 27 16.27 11.36 7.58
C MET A 27 16.01 9.98 8.22
N ALA A 28 16.18 9.88 9.55
CA ALA A 28 15.90 8.63 10.27
C ALA A 28 14.41 8.27 10.28
N ASP A 29 13.53 9.28 10.32
CA ASP A 29 12.08 9.05 10.24
C ASP A 29 11.65 8.74 8.81
N TYR A 30 12.24 9.42 7.82
CA TYR A 30 12.05 9.10 6.41
C TYR A 30 12.46 7.66 6.07
N GLU A 31 13.65 7.23 6.50
CA GLU A 31 14.16 5.87 6.26
C GLU A 31 13.29 4.82 6.95
N ARG A 32 12.85 5.06 8.19
CA ARG A 32 11.92 4.15 8.90
C ARG A 32 10.58 4.01 8.18
N LEU A 33 10.04 5.11 7.65
CA LEU A 33 8.79 5.08 6.89
C LEU A 33 8.96 4.32 5.57
N HIS A 34 10.10 4.51 4.91
CA HIS A 34 10.44 3.82 3.67
C HIS A 34 10.62 2.31 3.87
N GLU A 35 11.41 1.89 4.87
CA GLU A 35 11.59 0.46 5.21
C GLU A 35 10.26 -0.21 5.61
N HIS A 36 9.37 0.49 6.31
CA HIS A 36 8.06 -0.06 6.68
C HIS A 36 7.21 -0.37 5.44
N ALA A 37 7.25 0.47 4.41
CA ALA A 37 6.53 0.24 3.16
C ALA A 37 7.05 -1.02 2.44
N ASP A 38 8.36 -1.20 2.37
CA ASP A 38 8.99 -2.37 1.75
C ASP A 38 8.67 -3.67 2.51
N VAL A 39 8.70 -3.63 3.84
CA VAL A 39 8.36 -4.78 4.69
C VAL A 39 6.87 -5.14 4.59
N ALA A 40 5.98 -4.15 4.56
CA ALA A 40 4.54 -4.37 4.41
C ALA A 40 4.21 -5.04 3.06
N ASP A 41 4.86 -4.61 1.97
CA ASP A 41 4.66 -5.22 0.66
C ASP A 41 5.22 -6.65 0.59
N ALA A 42 6.41 -6.88 1.17
CA ALA A 42 6.98 -8.22 1.29
C ALA A 42 6.10 -9.19 2.11
N LEU A 43 5.48 -8.71 3.19
CA LEU A 43 4.52 -9.48 3.99
C LEU A 43 3.24 -9.77 3.21
N ARG A 44 2.71 -8.80 2.45
CA ARG A 44 1.55 -8.98 1.57
C ARG A 44 1.82 -10.04 0.50
N LEU A 45 2.99 -10.01 -0.15
CA LEU A 45 3.39 -11.01 -1.13
C LEU A 45 3.54 -12.39 -0.52
N ARG A 46 4.09 -12.47 0.70
CA ARG A 46 4.18 -13.73 1.45
C ARG A 46 2.80 -14.27 1.81
N GLU A 47 1.86 -13.42 2.24
CA GLU A 47 0.49 -13.83 2.54
C GLU A 47 -0.24 -14.29 1.28
N LEU A 48 -0.11 -13.58 0.16
CA LEU A 48 -0.65 -13.98 -1.14
C LEU A 48 -0.08 -15.31 -1.62
N ARG A 49 1.20 -15.59 -1.36
CA ARG A 49 1.83 -16.87 -1.69
C ARG A 49 1.43 -17.99 -0.72
N ALA A 50 1.16 -17.67 0.54
CA ALA A 50 0.73 -18.61 1.57
C ALA A 50 -0.76 -18.95 1.46
N ARG A 51 -1.55 -18.14 0.74
CA ARG A 51 -2.91 -18.51 0.35
C ARG A 51 -2.85 -19.71 -0.58
N SER A 52 -3.39 -20.82 -0.12
CA SER A 52 -3.58 -22.02 -0.94
C SER A 52 -4.45 -21.67 -2.14
N PHE A 53 -3.89 -21.73 -3.34
CA PHE A 53 -4.69 -21.61 -4.56
C PHE A 53 -5.42 -22.94 -4.76
N THR A 54 -6.75 -22.90 -4.78
CA THR A 54 -7.56 -24.03 -5.20
C THR A 54 -7.62 -24.02 -6.72
N VAL A 55 -7.05 -25.03 -7.37
CA VAL A 55 -7.25 -25.23 -8.81
C VAL A 55 -8.68 -25.71 -9.00
N MET A 56 -9.45 -24.95 -9.76
CA MET A 56 -10.82 -25.29 -10.15
C MET A 56 -11.00 -25.01 -11.64
N SER A 57 -11.94 -25.71 -12.27
CA SER A 57 -12.32 -25.42 -13.65
C SER A 57 -12.99 -24.05 -13.75
N LEU A 58 -12.96 -23.45 -14.94
CA LEU A 58 -13.60 -22.15 -15.20
C LEU A 58 -15.09 -22.18 -14.81
N ALA A 59 -15.79 -23.28 -15.08
CA ALA A 59 -17.19 -23.46 -14.73
C ALA A 59 -17.43 -23.44 -13.21
N GLU A 60 -16.56 -24.11 -12.44
CA GLU A 60 -16.62 -24.11 -10.97
C GLU A 60 -16.35 -22.72 -10.39
N MET A 61 -15.40 -21.98 -10.96
CA MET A 61 -15.08 -20.61 -10.54
C MET A 61 -16.24 -19.64 -10.77
N LEU A 62 -16.87 -19.71 -11.95
CA LEU A 62 -18.01 -18.85 -12.28
C LEU A 62 -19.20 -19.14 -11.36
N ASN A 63 -19.40 -20.42 -11.02
CA ASN A 63 -20.44 -20.84 -10.08
C ASN A 63 -20.17 -20.33 -8.64
N GLU A 64 -18.93 -20.44 -8.12
CA GLU A 64 -18.58 -19.90 -6.80
C GLU A 64 -18.72 -18.37 -6.72
N LEU A 65 -18.33 -17.67 -7.79
CA LEU A 65 -18.42 -16.21 -7.86
C LEU A 65 -19.86 -15.73 -8.17
N ASN A 66 -20.80 -16.65 -8.35
CA ASN A 66 -22.19 -16.40 -8.71
C ASN A 66 -22.32 -15.53 -9.97
N VAL A 67 -21.44 -15.77 -10.95
CA VAL A 67 -21.41 -15.09 -12.24
C VAL A 67 -22.11 -15.97 -13.26
N ASP A 68 -23.08 -15.40 -13.97
CA ASP A 68 -23.78 -16.09 -15.05
C ASP A 68 -22.84 -16.33 -16.25
N VAL A 69 -22.72 -17.60 -16.63
CA VAL A 69 -21.84 -18.08 -17.70
C VAL A 69 -22.27 -17.52 -19.06
N ASP A 70 -23.57 -17.39 -19.29
CA ASP A 70 -24.11 -16.88 -20.55
C ASP A 70 -23.83 -15.38 -20.71
N ALA A 71 -23.86 -14.64 -19.60
CA ALA A 71 -23.47 -13.22 -19.58
C ALA A 71 -21.95 -13.04 -19.76
N PHE A 72 -21.13 -13.99 -19.30
CA PHE A 72 -19.68 -13.96 -19.45
C PHE A 72 -19.21 -14.32 -20.86
N ALA A 73 -19.87 -15.26 -21.54
CA ALA A 73 -19.49 -15.74 -22.88
C ALA A 73 -19.87 -14.80 -24.03
N THR A 74 -20.73 -13.81 -23.78
CA THR A 74 -21.31 -12.94 -24.83
C THR A 74 -20.51 -11.65 -25.06
N ARG A 75 -19.19 -11.65 -24.81
CA ARG A 75 -18.34 -10.46 -24.96
C ARG A 75 -17.12 -10.69 -25.85
#